data_AF-A0A923WYE1-F1
#
_entry.id   AF-A0A923WYE1-F1
#
_cell.length_a   1.000
_cell.length_b   1.000
_cell.length_c   1.000
_cell.angle_alpha   90.00
_cell.angle_beta   90.00
_cell.angle_gamma   90.00
#
_symmetry.space_group_name_H-M   'P 1'
#
loop_
_entity.id
_entity.type
_entity.pdbx_description
1 polymer ?
#
loop_
_entity_poly.entity_id
_entity_poly.type
_entity_poly.pdbx_seq_one_letter_code
_entity_poly.pdbx_strand_id
1 'polypeptide(L)'
;MPRLPTLMLPAVVDADWLLAHLDQVRVIDTRRTSDYLAGHVPGACSFPLDALLVERTDRSALERLARASQRALASRGIRPDEHVVLVDDADGSAALGALMCELAGMTHVTVLQGGVTRWSTGGHTVEHFPAMPDHSDPADWRDTPPRLDFLATIDDVVRVSTDQESVLLDCRS
;
A
#
# COMPACT_ATOMS: atom_id res chain seq x y z
N MET A 1 9.13 -11.79 27.97
CA MET A 1 9.49 -10.50 27.35
C MET A 1 8.55 -10.26 26.18
N PRO A 2 8.01 -9.04 25.96
CA PRO A 2 7.20 -8.77 24.78
C PRO A 2 8.09 -8.89 23.53
N ARG A 3 7.65 -9.69 22.55
CA ARG A 3 8.31 -9.80 21.24
C ARG A 3 8.18 -8.48 20.51
N LEU A 4 9.19 -8.16 19.68
CA LEU A 4 9.04 -7.10 18.69
C LEU A 4 7.82 -7.38 17.81
N PRO A 5 7.10 -6.34 17.38
CA PRO A 5 6.03 -6.51 16.43
C PRO A 5 6.55 -7.17 15.16
N THR A 6 5.85 -8.20 14.69
CA THR A 6 6.21 -8.86 13.42
C THR A 6 5.45 -8.15 12.30
N LEU A 7 6.18 -7.41 11.46
CA LEU A 7 5.69 -7.02 10.15
C LEU A 7 5.51 -8.30 9.32
N MET A 8 4.28 -8.57 8.89
CA MET A 8 4.10 -9.36 7.68
C MET A 8 4.42 -8.39 6.55
N LEU A 9 5.62 -8.51 5.97
CA LEU A 9 5.96 -7.76 4.77
C LEU A 9 4.84 -7.97 3.74
N PRO A 10 4.41 -6.93 3.00
CA PRO A 10 3.40 -7.10 1.97
C PRO A 10 3.88 -8.19 1.03
N ALA A 11 3.05 -9.22 0.84
CA ALA A 11 3.42 -10.30 -0.04
C ALA A 11 3.57 -9.75 -1.46
N VAL A 12 4.63 -10.16 -2.16
CA VAL A 12 4.86 -9.76 -3.54
C VAL A 12 4.16 -10.76 -4.44
N VAL A 13 3.38 -10.26 -5.40
CA VAL A 13 2.69 -11.07 -6.41
C VAL A 13 3.28 -10.76 -7.79
N ASP A 14 3.25 -11.73 -8.70
CA ASP A 14 3.66 -11.50 -10.09
C ASP A 14 2.46 -11.15 -10.99
N ALA A 15 2.76 -10.87 -12.27
CA ALA A 15 1.75 -10.46 -13.24
C ALA A 15 0.77 -11.60 -13.59
N ASP A 16 1.24 -12.85 -13.62
CA ASP A 16 0.39 -14.01 -13.91
C ASP A 16 -0.62 -14.25 -12.79
N TRP A 17 -0.18 -14.12 -11.53
CA TRP A 17 -1.06 -14.17 -10.38
C TRP A 17 -2.10 -13.04 -10.44
N LEU A 18 -1.66 -11.80 -10.68
CA LEU A 18 -2.59 -10.67 -10.73
C LEU A 18 -3.63 -10.85 -11.84
N LEU A 19 -3.21 -11.27 -13.04
CA LEU A 19 -4.11 -11.53 -14.16
C LEU A 19 -5.20 -12.55 -13.80
N ALA A 20 -4.85 -13.60 -13.05
CA ALA A 20 -5.77 -14.65 -12.63
C ALA A 20 -6.75 -14.22 -11.52
N HIS A 21 -6.53 -13.07 -10.87
CA HIS A 21 -7.30 -12.60 -9.71
C HIS A 21 -7.84 -11.17 -9.87
N LEU A 22 -7.82 -10.58 -11.08
CA LEU A 22 -8.28 -9.21 -11.33
C LEU A 22 -9.72 -8.94 -10.86
N ASP A 23 -10.56 -9.97 -10.83
CA ASP A 23 -11.95 -9.91 -10.37
C ASP A 23 -12.14 -10.11 -8.85
N GLN A 24 -11.06 -10.46 -8.14
CA GLN A 24 -11.06 -10.79 -6.71
C GLN A 24 -10.29 -9.77 -5.85
N VAL A 25 -9.50 -8.90 -6.48
CA VAL A 25 -8.65 -7.92 -5.79
C VAL A 25 -8.96 -6.50 -6.23
N ARG A 26 -8.54 -5.53 -5.40
CA ARG A 26 -8.53 -4.11 -5.74
C ARG A 26 -7.13 -3.70 -6.16
N VAL A 27 -6.96 -3.25 -7.40
CA VAL A 27 -5.67 -2.74 -7.88
C VAL A 27 -5.59 -1.24 -7.59
N ILE A 28 -4.48 -0.81 -6.99
CA ILE A 28 -4.21 0.58 -6.65
C ILE A 28 -2.91 1.00 -7.33
N ASP A 29 -3.01 1.98 -8.21
CA ASP A 29 -1.86 2.55 -8.92
C ASP A 29 -1.33 3.77 -8.17
N THR A 30 -0.10 3.67 -7.64
CA THR A 30 0.52 4.72 -6.80
C THR A 30 1.26 5.78 -7.60
N ARG A 31 1.32 5.62 -8.92
CA ARG A 31 2.05 6.53 -9.81
C ARG A 31 1.31 7.87 -9.94
N ARG A 32 1.99 8.84 -10.56
CA ARG A 32 1.36 10.13 -10.88
C ARG A 32 0.14 9.90 -11.77
N THR A 33 -0.88 10.73 -11.61
CA THR A 33 -2.13 10.62 -12.40
C THR A 33 -1.88 10.64 -13.91
N SER A 34 -0.88 11.40 -14.39
CA SER A 34 -0.51 11.40 -15.82
C SER A 34 -0.04 10.05 -16.32
N ASP A 35 0.74 9.33 -15.50
CA ASP A 35 1.34 8.05 -15.86
C ASP A 35 0.27 6.94 -15.80
N TYR A 36 -0.63 7.01 -14.81
CA TYR A 36 -1.85 6.21 -14.76
C TYR A 36 -2.69 6.38 -16.04
N LEU A 37 -3.02 7.62 -16.42
CA LEU A 37 -3.83 7.89 -17.62
C LEU A 37 -3.12 7.49 -18.93
N ALA A 38 -1.79 7.47 -18.94
CA ALA A 38 -1.02 7.01 -20.10
C ALA A 38 -1.09 5.49 -20.30
N GLY A 39 -1.45 4.73 -19.27
CA GLY A 39 -1.65 3.28 -19.33
C GLY A 39 -1.50 2.63 -17.95
N HIS A 40 -2.50 1.88 -17.50
CA HIS A 40 -2.52 1.20 -16.20
C HIS A 40 -3.08 -0.22 -16.28
N VAL A 41 -2.90 -0.99 -15.21
CA VAL A 41 -3.50 -2.33 -15.06
C VAL A 41 -5.03 -2.21 -15.10
N PRO A 42 -5.75 -3.07 -15.84
CA PRO A 42 -7.20 -3.02 -15.93
C PRO A 42 -7.90 -2.98 -14.55
N GLY A 43 -8.88 -2.09 -14.40
CA GLY A 43 -9.64 -1.92 -13.16
C GLY A 43 -8.88 -1.23 -12.02
N ALA A 44 -7.63 -0.81 -12.23
CA ALA A 44 -6.86 -0.10 -11.21
C ALA A 44 -7.46 1.26 -10.90
N CYS A 45 -7.44 1.66 -9.63
CA CYS A 45 -7.77 3.01 -9.20
C CYS A 45 -6.49 3.83 -8.97
N SER A 46 -6.51 5.10 -9.37
CA SER A 46 -5.37 6.00 -9.19
C SER A 46 -5.29 6.51 -7.74
N PHE A 47 -4.14 6.34 -7.10
CA PHE A 47 -3.83 6.81 -5.75
C PHE A 47 -2.41 7.40 -5.68
N PRO A 48 -2.17 8.59 -6.25
CA PRO A 48 -0.87 9.25 -6.16
C PRO A 48 -0.49 9.53 -4.69
N LEU A 49 0.72 9.14 -4.27
CA LEU A 49 1.15 9.23 -2.87
C LEU A 49 1.56 10.64 -2.43
N ASP A 50 1.81 11.53 -3.38
CA ASP A 50 2.11 12.95 -3.15
C ASP A 50 1.00 13.67 -2.38
N ALA A 51 -0.24 13.17 -2.45
CA ALA A 51 -1.38 13.66 -1.68
C ALA A 51 -1.31 13.35 -0.17
N LEU A 52 -0.39 12.48 0.29
CA LEU A 52 -0.35 11.93 1.65
C LEU A 52 1.04 12.01 2.30
N LEU A 53 1.74 13.11 2.06
CA LEU A 53 3.02 13.41 2.70
C LEU A 53 2.84 13.87 4.15
N VAL A 54 3.76 13.45 5.03
CA VAL A 54 3.84 13.91 6.42
C VAL A 54 5.19 14.54 6.72
N GLU A 55 5.19 15.65 7.44
CA GLU A 55 6.42 16.32 7.89
C GLU A 55 7.03 15.66 9.13
N ARG A 56 6.24 14.86 9.86
CA ARG A 56 6.60 14.24 11.13
C ARG A 56 6.08 12.82 11.20
N THR A 57 6.81 11.96 11.91
CA THR A 57 6.50 10.54 12.10
C THR A 57 6.22 10.18 13.57
N ASP A 58 5.87 11.16 14.41
CA ASP A 58 5.35 10.85 15.74
C ASP A 58 3.98 10.16 15.67
N ARG A 59 3.60 9.47 16.75
CA ARG A 59 2.36 8.67 16.80
C ARG A 59 1.12 9.44 16.35
N SER A 60 0.96 10.69 16.80
CA SER A 60 -0.21 11.49 16.42
C SER A 60 -0.23 11.82 14.92
N ALA A 61 0.95 12.11 14.34
CA ALA A 61 1.07 12.33 12.90
C ALA A 61 0.72 11.07 12.10
N LEU A 62 1.21 9.91 12.54
CA LEU A 62 0.92 8.63 11.88
C LEU A 62 -0.55 8.21 12.02
N GLU A 63 -1.20 8.47 13.16
CA GLU A 63 -2.65 8.28 13.32
C GLU A 63 -3.46 9.15 12.35
N ARG A 64 -3.04 10.41 12.14
CA ARG A 64 -3.69 11.30 11.16
C ARG A 64 -3.48 10.80 9.74
N LEU A 65 -2.27 10.35 9.39
CA LEU A 65 -1.96 9.78 8.09
C LEU A 65 -2.80 8.52 7.80
N ALA A 66 -2.89 7.61 8.78
CA ALA A 66 -3.71 6.42 8.68
C ALA A 66 -5.17 6.80 8.41
N ARG A 67 -5.76 7.72 9.19
CA ARG A 67 -7.15 8.18 8.99
C ARG A 67 -7.35 8.92 7.67
N ALA A 68 -6.35 9.65 7.18
CA ALA A 68 -6.39 10.28 5.85
C ALA A 68 -6.41 9.21 4.74
N SER A 69 -5.60 8.17 4.89
CA SER A 69 -5.56 7.02 3.99
C SER A 69 -6.90 6.29 3.98
N GLN A 70 -7.51 6.04 5.14
CA GLN A 70 -8.87 5.46 5.25
C GLN A 70 -9.91 6.26 4.45
N ARG A 71 -9.92 7.60 4.57
CA ARG A 71 -10.85 8.46 3.82
C ARG A 71 -10.60 8.38 2.31
N ALA A 72 -9.35 8.36 1.89
CA ALA A 72 -8.98 8.32 0.47
C ALA A 72 -9.26 6.95 -0.18
N LEU A 73 -9.14 5.86 0.58
CA LEU A 73 -9.55 4.51 0.18
C LEU A 73 -11.09 4.41 0.12
N ALA A 74 -11.79 4.91 1.16
CA ALA A 74 -13.25 4.91 1.21
C ALA A 74 -13.90 5.66 0.04
N SER A 75 -13.34 6.80 -0.37
CA SER A 75 -13.84 7.57 -1.52
C SER A 75 -13.63 6.87 -2.87
N ARG A 76 -12.88 5.76 -2.91
CA ARG A 76 -12.66 4.90 -4.08
C ARG A 76 -13.43 3.57 -3.97
N GLY A 77 -14.29 3.44 -2.95
CA GLY A 77 -15.05 2.23 -2.68
C GLY A 77 -14.22 1.09 -2.08
N ILE A 78 -12.97 1.33 -1.70
CA ILE A 78 -12.10 0.28 -1.15
C ILE A 78 -12.43 0.05 0.32
N ARG A 79 -12.78 -1.19 0.66
CA ARG A 79 -13.17 -1.65 1.99
C ARG A 79 -11.97 -2.24 2.74
N PRO A 80 -11.95 -2.15 4.08
CA PRO A 80 -10.81 -2.57 4.89
C PRO A 80 -10.49 -4.08 4.84
N ASP A 81 -11.47 -4.91 4.49
CA ASP A 81 -11.40 -6.38 4.41
C ASP A 81 -10.99 -6.90 3.01
N GLU A 82 -10.96 -6.03 2.00
CA GLU A 82 -10.56 -6.40 0.65
C GLU A 82 -9.05 -6.64 0.53
N HIS A 83 -8.67 -7.46 -0.46
CA HIS A 83 -7.27 -7.64 -0.86
C HIS A 83 -6.87 -6.56 -1.85
N VAL A 84 -5.88 -5.75 -1.49
CA VAL A 84 -5.30 -4.73 -2.36
C VAL A 84 -3.96 -5.15 -2.96
N VAL A 85 -3.77 -4.82 -4.23
CA VAL A 85 -2.50 -4.96 -4.96
C VAL A 85 -2.02 -3.58 -5.38
N LEU A 86 -0.90 -3.14 -4.81
CA LEU A 86 -0.27 -1.85 -5.07
C LEU A 86 0.65 -1.97 -6.28
N VAL A 87 0.60 -0.99 -7.17
CA VAL A 87 1.38 -0.97 -8.43
C VAL A 87 2.10 0.37 -8.58
N ASP A 88 3.37 0.30 -8.96
CA ASP A 88 4.24 1.44 -9.27
C ASP A 88 4.98 1.26 -10.60
N ASP A 89 6.03 2.07 -10.83
CA ASP A 89 6.99 1.93 -11.92
C ASP A 89 8.25 1.15 -11.49
N ALA A 90 8.14 0.26 -10.50
CA ALA A 90 9.24 -0.44 -9.84
C ALA A 90 10.26 0.50 -9.15
N ASP A 91 9.81 1.67 -8.69
CA ASP A 91 10.60 2.66 -7.96
C ASP A 91 10.48 2.55 -6.43
N GLY A 92 9.64 1.63 -5.95
CA GLY A 92 9.41 1.37 -4.53
C GLY A 92 8.25 2.16 -3.95
N SER A 93 7.61 3.04 -4.72
CA SER A 93 6.43 3.77 -4.26
C SER A 93 5.27 2.84 -3.91
N ALA A 94 5.12 1.69 -4.58
CA ALA A 94 4.09 0.71 -4.22
C ALA A 94 4.28 0.13 -2.81
N ALA A 95 5.52 -0.04 -2.35
CA ALA A 95 5.81 -0.50 -0.99
C ALA A 95 5.44 0.56 0.05
N LEU A 96 5.64 1.85 -0.25
CA LEU A 96 5.18 2.94 0.60
C LEU A 96 3.64 3.01 0.64
N GLY A 97 2.98 2.84 -0.50
CA GLY A 97 1.52 2.74 -0.57
C GLY A 97 0.98 1.56 0.23
N ALA A 98 1.68 0.42 0.20
CA ALA A 98 1.33 -0.77 0.97
C ALA A 98 1.43 -0.49 2.48
N LEU A 99 2.52 0.14 2.93
CA LEU A 99 2.67 0.59 4.32
C LEU A 99 1.50 1.50 4.74
N MET A 100 1.07 2.43 3.88
CA MET A 100 -0.05 3.31 4.19
C MET A 100 -1.39 2.56 4.31
N CYS A 101 -1.61 1.53 3.49
CA CYS A 101 -2.79 0.65 3.61
C CYS A 101 -2.76 -0.15 4.92
N GLU A 102 -1.60 -0.66 5.31
CA GLU A 102 -1.43 -1.35 6.60
C GLU A 102 -1.64 -0.41 7.79
N LEU A 103 -1.07 0.80 7.75
CA LEU A 103 -1.31 1.85 8.75
C LEU A 103 -2.79 2.19 8.87
N ALA A 104 -3.51 2.23 7.75
CA ALA A 104 -4.96 2.45 7.72
C ALA A 104 -5.77 1.32 8.35
N GLY A 105 -5.17 0.13 8.52
CA GLY A 105 -5.78 -1.01 9.19
C GLY A 105 -6.00 -2.24 8.31
N MET A 106 -5.64 -2.19 7.02
CA MET A 106 -5.78 -3.34 6.13
C MET A 106 -4.82 -4.48 6.52
N THR A 107 -5.23 -5.71 6.25
CA THR A 107 -4.44 -6.92 6.54
C THR A 107 -4.07 -7.72 5.28
N HIS A 108 -4.73 -7.47 4.15
CA HIS A 108 -4.48 -8.16 2.88
C HIS A 108 -3.89 -7.17 1.87
N VAL A 109 -2.59 -6.93 1.98
CA VAL A 109 -1.87 -5.93 1.19
C VAL A 109 -0.70 -6.59 0.46
N THR A 110 -0.61 -6.37 -0.84
CA THR A 110 0.42 -6.96 -1.69
C THR A 110 0.97 -5.95 -2.70
N VAL A 111 2.16 -6.19 -3.22
CA VAL A 111 2.81 -5.35 -4.23
C VAL A 111 3.04 -6.14 -5.51
N LEU A 112 2.74 -5.54 -6.67
CA LEU A 112 3.05 -6.16 -7.96
C LEU A 112 4.55 -6.09 -8.27
N GLN A 113 5.17 -7.26 -8.45
CA GLN A 113 6.58 -7.36 -8.77
C GLN A 113 6.90 -6.76 -10.14
N GLY A 114 7.71 -5.70 -10.15
CA GLY A 114 8.17 -5.03 -11.38
C GLY A 114 7.17 -4.04 -11.98
N GLY A 115 6.07 -3.75 -11.27
CA GLY A 115 5.16 -2.65 -11.59
C GLY A 115 4.46 -2.74 -12.95
N VAL A 116 3.92 -1.61 -13.42
CA VAL A 116 3.24 -1.51 -14.72
C VAL A 116 4.17 -1.81 -15.89
N THR A 117 5.46 -1.51 -15.77
CA THR A 117 6.44 -1.80 -16.83
C THR A 117 6.53 -3.31 -17.08
N ARG A 118 6.64 -4.13 -16.03
CA ARG A 118 6.67 -5.59 -16.21
C ARG A 118 5.33 -6.13 -16.71
N TRP A 119 4.21 -5.60 -16.21
CA TRP A 119 2.87 -5.97 -16.68
C TRP A 119 2.72 -5.77 -18.20
N SER A 120 3.00 -4.56 -18.68
CA SER A 120 2.85 -4.21 -20.09
C SER A 120 3.84 -4.94 -21.01
N THR A 121 5.11 -5.07 -20.60
CA THR A 121 6.12 -5.80 -21.38
C THR A 121 5.88 -7.31 -21.42
N GLY A 122 5.14 -7.86 -20.46
CA GLY A 122 4.63 -9.23 -20.48
C GLY A 122 3.52 -9.48 -21.50
N GLY A 123 3.06 -8.44 -22.22
CA GLY A 123 1.99 -8.55 -23.23
C GLY A 123 0.57 -8.48 -22.65
N HIS A 124 0.43 -8.13 -21.36
CA HIS A 124 -0.88 -7.93 -20.75
C HIS A 124 -1.51 -6.60 -21.20
N THR A 125 -2.84 -6.58 -21.30
CA THR A 125 -3.60 -5.39 -21.71
C THR A 125 -3.49 -4.27 -20.67
N VAL A 126 -3.54 -3.03 -21.13
CA VAL A 126 -3.61 -1.82 -20.29
C VAL A 126 -4.87 -1.02 -20.60
N GLU A 127 -5.35 -0.29 -19.60
CA GLU A 127 -6.45 0.67 -19.72
C GLU A 127 -5.89 2.10 -19.69
N HIS A 128 -6.62 3.06 -20.28
CA HIS A 128 -6.21 4.46 -20.39
C HIS A 128 -7.25 5.43 -19.79
N PHE A 129 -8.43 4.92 -19.43
CA PHE A 129 -9.50 5.70 -18.82
C PHE A 129 -9.61 5.32 -17.36
N PRO A 130 -9.96 6.27 -16.46
CA PRO A 130 -10.16 5.94 -15.07
C PRO A 130 -11.16 4.80 -14.94
N ALA A 131 -10.82 3.79 -14.13
CA ALA A 131 -11.82 2.84 -13.67
C ALA A 131 -12.97 3.65 -13.06
N MET A 132 -14.19 3.49 -13.61
CA MET A 132 -15.37 4.09 -13.02
C MET A 132 -15.46 3.54 -11.58
N PRO A 133 -15.49 4.41 -10.55
CA PRO A 133 -15.74 3.92 -9.21
C PRO A 133 -17.06 3.15 -9.25
N ASP A 134 -17.08 1.97 -8.66
CA ASP A 134 -18.35 1.29 -8.40
C ASP A 134 -19.24 2.31 -7.68
N HIS A 135 -20.45 2.52 -8.19
CA HIS A 135 -21.38 3.54 -7.69
C HIS A 135 -21.94 3.19 -6.28
N SER A 136 -21.29 2.29 -5.56
CA SER A 136 -21.53 1.97 -4.16
C SER A 136 -21.25 3.18 -3.26
N ASP A 137 -22.01 3.26 -2.16
CA ASP A 137 -21.73 4.17 -1.05
C ASP A 137 -20.25 4.10 -0.62
N PRO A 138 -19.67 5.19 -0.08
CA PRO A 138 -18.31 5.16 0.44
C PRO A 138 -18.12 3.98 1.39
N ALA A 139 -17.03 3.25 1.22
CA ALA A 139 -16.76 2.09 2.07
C ALA A 139 -16.78 2.48 3.56
N ASP A 140 -17.33 1.61 4.40
CA ASP A 140 -17.37 1.84 5.85
C ASP A 140 -16.04 1.44 6.51
N TRP A 141 -15.39 2.41 7.15
CA TRP A 141 -14.14 2.26 7.88
C TRP A 141 -14.30 2.53 9.39
N ARG A 142 -15.52 2.77 9.89
CA ARG A 142 -15.76 3.24 11.27
C ARG A 142 -15.20 2.29 12.34
N ASP A 143 -15.29 0.99 12.09
CA ASP A 143 -14.87 -0.06 13.01
C ASP A 143 -13.44 -0.58 12.73
N THR A 144 -12.70 0.06 11.81
CA THR A 144 -11.31 -0.30 11.48
C THR A 144 -10.34 0.69 12.13
N PRO A 145 -9.66 0.32 13.24
CA PRO A 145 -8.67 1.20 13.85
C PRO A 145 -7.36 1.24 13.03
N PRO A 146 -6.67 2.39 13.00
CA PRO A 146 -5.29 2.44 12.54
C PRO A 146 -4.39 1.41 13.24
N ARG A 147 -3.46 0.81 12.49
CA ARG A 147 -2.47 -0.14 13.01
C ARG A 147 -1.11 0.54 13.05
N LEU A 148 -0.59 0.74 14.25
CA LEU A 148 0.72 1.37 14.51
C LEU A 148 1.62 0.50 15.38
N ASP A 149 1.08 -0.62 15.85
CA ASP A 149 1.73 -1.58 16.70
C ASP A 149 2.89 -2.27 16.00
N PHE A 150 2.89 -2.34 14.67
CA PHE A 150 3.96 -2.97 13.89
C PHE A 150 5.20 -2.09 13.66
N LEU A 151 5.14 -0.79 13.99
CA LEU A 151 6.24 0.14 13.78
C LEU A 151 7.24 0.09 14.95
N ALA A 152 8.53 0.03 14.63
CA ALA A 152 9.58 0.20 15.61
C ALA A 152 9.70 1.68 16.05
N THR A 153 9.82 1.90 17.35
CA THR A 153 10.13 3.22 17.93
C THR A 153 11.62 3.45 18.03
N ILE A 154 12.05 4.69 18.32
CA ILE A 154 13.47 4.97 18.62
C ILE A 154 13.96 4.17 19.83
N ASP A 155 13.12 3.96 20.84
CA ASP A 155 13.46 3.17 22.02
C ASP A 155 13.64 1.69 21.65
N ASP A 156 12.85 1.17 20.72
CA ASP A 156 13.05 -0.17 20.16
C ASP A 156 14.39 -0.28 19.45
N VAL A 157 14.73 0.70 18.60
CA VAL A 157 16.00 0.73 17.86
C VAL A 157 17.21 0.80 18.81
N VAL A 158 17.16 1.68 19.82
CA VAL A 158 18.22 1.79 20.83
C VAL A 158 18.39 0.47 21.57
N ARG A 159 17.28 -0.16 21.99
CA ARG A 159 17.31 -1.46 22.68
C ARG A 159 17.98 -2.54 21.83
N VAL A 160 17.55 -2.71 20.58
CA VAL A 160 18.09 -3.77 19.70
C VAL A 160 19.50 -3.49 19.21
N SER A 161 19.95 -2.23 19.17
CA SER A 161 21.32 -1.89 18.75
C SER A 161 22.40 -2.48 19.65
N THR A 162 22.03 -2.92 20.86
CA THR A 162 22.92 -3.56 21.83
C THR A 162 22.69 -5.06 21.96
N ASP A 163 21.67 -5.59 21.29
CA ASP A 163 21.26 -6.99 21.33
C ASP A 163 21.96 -7.78 20.20
N GLN A 164 22.43 -8.99 20.48
CA GLN A 164 23.05 -9.86 19.47
C GLN A 164 22.03 -10.73 18.72
N GLU A 165 20.79 -10.81 19.20
CA GLU A 165 19.72 -11.62 18.60
C GLU A 165 18.88 -10.84 17.57
N SER A 166 19.18 -9.55 17.35
CA SER A 166 18.43 -8.66 16.48
C SER A 166 19.31 -8.08 15.37
N VAL A 167 18.73 -7.82 14.20
CA VAL A 167 19.43 -7.19 13.06
C VAL A 167 18.76 -5.85 12.72
N LEU A 168 19.57 -4.80 12.61
CA LEU A 168 19.14 -3.51 12.07
C LEU A 168 19.57 -3.42 10.60
N LEU A 169 18.60 -3.25 9.70
CA LEU A 169 18.85 -3.06 8.28
C LEU A 169 18.71 -1.58 7.92
N ASP A 170 19.75 -1.02 7.31
CA ASP A 170 19.74 0.32 6.74
C ASP A 170 19.63 0.21 5.21
N CYS A 171 18.53 0.70 4.65
CA CYS A 171 18.25 0.62 3.21
C CYS A 171 18.68 1.89 2.44
N ARG A 172 19.49 2.76 3.04
CA ARG A 172 20.03 3.94 2.36
C ARG A 172 21.20 3.57 1.45
N SER A 173 21.33 4.28 0.33
CA SER A 173 22.44 4.17 -0.63
C SER A 173 23.72 4.83 -0.14
#